data_AF-A0A814VE12-F1
#
_entry.id   AF-A0A814VE12-F1
#
_cell.length_a   1.000
_cell.length_b   1.000
_cell.length_c   1.000
_cell.angle_alpha   90.00
_cell.angle_beta   90.00
_cell.angle_gamma   90.00
#
_symmetry.space_group_name_H-M   'P 1'
#
loop_
_entity.id
_entity.type
_entity.pdbx_description
1 polymer ?
#
loop_
_entity_poly.entity_id
_entity_poly.type
_entity_poly.pdbx_seq_one_letter_code
_entity_poly.pdbx_strand_id
1 'polypeptide(L)'
;MSIAMTFNHIPVEGLLLKKRGMEHVWSLMNDRQGGGSNSSQFRFPVGLWVDNLQNMYVTDVLNFRVQYFPGVNSGNGTGTTVASGGLGYCYGLYVDRNGSIYVVDQTYNRIMKYSPSVSTTSDIQQVVNAQINQSRGLYVNENDGNSIYIADTLNHRIQKFVNGNDLTIGTTVAGVTGQPGSNANQLANPSAVIIDKQGNLYIADTSNSRIQKWSPNTFFGITVAGSQGGIAGTTAVDLNQPRALALNETGLLLYVADSGNDCVKMFLLN
;
A
#
# COMPACT_ATOMS: atom_id res chain seq x y z
N MET A 1 7.10 8.02 -11.83
CA MET A 1 6.01 7.82 -10.85
C MET A 1 6.37 6.68 -9.90
N SER A 2 6.08 6.83 -8.61
CA SER A 2 6.43 5.88 -7.55
C SER A 2 5.37 4.78 -7.39
N ILE A 3 5.76 3.59 -6.91
CA ILE A 3 4.90 2.39 -6.84
C ILE A 3 4.83 1.89 -5.38
N ALA A 4 3.62 1.91 -4.78
CA ALA A 4 3.29 1.17 -3.55
C ALA A 4 2.93 -0.28 -3.89
N MET A 5 3.49 -1.26 -3.19
CA MET A 5 2.96 -2.62 -3.16
C MET A 5 2.97 -3.15 -1.72
N THR A 6 2.09 -4.08 -1.37
CA THR A 6 2.08 -4.80 -0.10
C THR A 6 2.10 -6.28 -0.42
N PHE A 7 3.13 -6.99 0.03
CA PHE A 7 3.33 -8.41 -0.19
C PHE A 7 3.03 -9.15 1.11
N ASN A 8 2.31 -10.25 1.01
CA ASN A 8 2.28 -11.25 2.06
C ASN A 8 2.28 -12.61 1.36
N HIS A 9 3.30 -13.41 1.65
CA HIS A 9 3.42 -14.82 1.28
C HIS A 9 3.44 -15.17 -0.22
N ILE A 10 4.10 -14.39 -1.09
CA ILE A 10 4.32 -14.79 -2.49
C ILE A 10 5.62 -15.63 -2.64
N PRO A 11 5.60 -16.89 -3.15
CA PRO A 11 6.69 -17.49 -3.91
C PRO A 11 6.83 -16.73 -5.24
N VAL A 12 7.93 -16.01 -5.37
CA VAL A 12 8.11 -15.02 -6.43
C VAL A 12 8.53 -15.70 -7.71
N GLU A 13 7.62 -15.69 -8.69
CA GLU A 13 8.00 -15.83 -10.09
C GLU A 13 7.75 -14.50 -10.81
N GLY A 14 8.80 -14.06 -11.50
CA GLY A 14 9.00 -12.69 -11.92
C GLY A 14 8.06 -12.21 -13.02
N LEU A 15 7.68 -10.93 -12.93
CA LEU A 15 7.53 -10.10 -14.14
C LEU A 15 7.70 -8.60 -13.88
N LEU A 16 7.39 -8.10 -12.67
CA LEU A 16 7.69 -6.71 -12.30
C LEU A 16 9.18 -6.45 -12.08
N LEU A 17 9.94 -7.48 -11.67
CA LEU A 17 11.38 -7.38 -11.44
C LEU A 17 12.21 -7.48 -12.74
N LYS A 18 11.71 -8.20 -13.75
CA LYS A 18 12.45 -8.46 -15.01
C LYS A 18 12.53 -7.25 -15.94
N LYS A 19 11.54 -6.35 -15.92
CA LYS A 19 11.47 -5.27 -16.91
C LYS A 19 12.37 -4.05 -16.62
N ARG A 20 13.07 -4.03 -15.46
CA ARG A 20 13.90 -2.89 -15.03
C ARG A 20 15.28 -3.26 -14.43
N GLY A 21 15.76 -4.50 -14.59
CA GLY A 21 17.07 -4.91 -14.04
C GLY A 21 17.06 -5.22 -12.54
N MET A 22 15.88 -5.42 -11.94
CA MET A 22 15.71 -5.61 -10.50
C MET A 22 15.88 -7.08 -10.04
N GLU A 23 16.58 -7.92 -10.80
CA GLU A 23 16.80 -9.33 -10.44
C GLU A 23 17.65 -9.48 -9.16
N HIS A 24 18.42 -8.46 -8.79
CA HIS A 24 19.19 -8.38 -7.54
C HIS A 24 18.34 -8.08 -6.29
N VAL A 25 17.13 -7.53 -6.45
CA VAL A 25 16.19 -7.31 -5.32
C VAL A 25 15.75 -8.64 -4.74
N TRP A 26 15.53 -9.62 -5.62
CA TRP A 26 15.21 -11.00 -5.24
C TRP A 26 16.33 -11.62 -4.39
N SER A 27 17.60 -11.42 -4.76
CA SER A 27 18.71 -11.96 -3.97
C SER A 27 18.89 -11.29 -2.62
N LEU A 28 18.45 -10.03 -2.42
CA LEU A 28 18.51 -9.34 -1.12
C LEU A 28 17.33 -9.72 -0.21
N MET A 29 16.14 -9.93 -0.76
CA MET A 29 14.97 -10.41 0.01
C MET A 29 15.03 -11.91 0.33
N ASN A 30 15.78 -12.68 -0.46
CA ASN A 30 16.04 -14.12 -0.25
C ASN A 30 17.48 -14.46 0.13
N ASP A 31 18.32 -13.46 0.43
CA ASP A 31 19.64 -13.73 0.99
C ASP A 31 19.42 -14.59 2.25
N ARG A 32 20.11 -15.72 2.27
CA ARG A 32 20.05 -16.80 3.27
C ARG A 32 20.52 -16.36 4.67
N GLN A 33 20.55 -15.07 4.97
CA GLN A 33 20.88 -14.51 6.28
C GLN A 33 19.72 -14.62 7.30
N GLY A 34 18.57 -15.18 6.90
CA GLY A 34 17.47 -15.48 7.80
C GLY A 34 16.69 -14.24 8.24
N GLY A 35 15.49 -14.46 8.78
CA GLY A 35 14.75 -13.39 9.45
C GLY A 35 15.60 -12.80 10.58
N GLY A 36 15.62 -11.48 10.71
CA GLY A 36 16.49 -10.82 11.68
C GLY A 36 16.25 -9.32 11.73
N SER A 37 16.96 -8.63 12.61
CA SER A 37 16.80 -7.20 12.90
C SER A 37 17.95 -6.32 12.38
N ASN A 38 18.96 -6.91 11.72
CA ASN A 38 20.07 -6.15 11.16
C ASN A 38 19.66 -5.42 9.86
N SER A 39 20.50 -4.49 9.41
CA SER A 39 20.38 -3.90 8.08
C SER A 39 20.27 -4.96 6.99
N SER A 40 19.35 -4.77 6.06
CA SER A 40 19.03 -5.72 4.98
C SER A 40 18.43 -7.06 5.42
N GLN A 41 18.14 -7.27 6.71
CA GLN A 41 17.32 -8.39 7.19
C GLN A 41 15.89 -7.93 7.46
N PHE A 42 14.92 -8.79 7.20
CA PHE A 42 13.50 -8.51 7.40
C PHE A 42 12.84 -9.56 8.27
N ARG A 43 11.80 -9.15 9.00
CA ARG A 43 10.89 -10.04 9.70
C ARG A 43 9.45 -9.62 9.36
N PHE A 44 8.84 -10.43 8.49
CA PHE A 44 7.50 -10.20 7.95
C PHE A 44 7.41 -8.86 7.19
N PRO A 45 8.22 -8.66 6.13
CA PRO A 45 8.12 -7.45 5.32
C PRO A 45 6.77 -7.44 4.60
N VAL A 46 6.05 -6.30 4.67
CA VAL A 46 4.71 -6.20 4.07
C VAL A 46 4.66 -5.10 3.02
N GLY A 47 4.89 -3.85 3.38
CA GLY A 47 4.82 -2.71 2.47
C GLY A 47 6.12 -2.49 1.69
N LEU A 48 5.97 -2.03 0.46
CA LEU A 48 7.00 -1.63 -0.47
C LEU A 48 6.59 -0.28 -1.09
N TRP A 49 7.50 0.67 -1.13
CA TRP A 49 7.36 1.88 -1.94
C TRP A 49 8.62 2.08 -2.76
N VAL A 50 8.49 2.36 -4.04
CA VAL A 50 9.62 2.63 -4.93
C VAL A 50 9.45 4.00 -5.54
N ASP A 51 10.45 4.87 -5.47
CA ASP A 51 10.41 6.20 -6.07
C ASP A 51 10.86 6.22 -7.55
N ASN A 52 10.86 7.40 -8.16
CA ASN A 52 11.25 7.57 -9.57
C ASN A 52 12.74 7.34 -9.81
N LEU A 53 13.55 7.48 -8.77
CA LEU A 53 15.00 7.25 -8.78
C LEU A 53 15.32 5.78 -8.52
N GLN A 54 14.29 4.93 -8.37
CA GLN A 54 14.40 3.52 -8.04
C GLN A 54 15.01 3.30 -6.65
N ASN A 55 14.80 4.24 -5.73
CA ASN A 55 15.01 3.96 -4.32
C ASN A 55 13.81 3.18 -3.78
N MET A 56 14.07 2.29 -2.85
CA MET A 56 13.09 1.37 -2.31
C MET A 56 12.95 1.57 -0.81
N TYR A 57 11.71 1.53 -0.33
CA TYR A 57 11.35 1.61 1.08
C TYR A 57 10.50 0.39 1.41
N VAL A 58 10.85 -0.34 2.47
CA VAL A 58 10.19 -1.58 2.85
C VAL A 58 9.79 -1.50 4.31
N THR A 59 8.52 -1.74 4.63
CA THR A 59 8.11 -1.89 6.03
C THR A 59 8.44 -3.28 6.52
N ASP A 60 9.10 -3.32 7.67
CA ASP A 60 9.64 -4.50 8.32
C ASP A 60 8.85 -4.72 9.61
N VAL A 61 7.66 -5.34 9.45
CA VAL A 61 6.55 -5.26 10.42
C VAL A 61 6.96 -5.69 11.82
N LEU A 62 7.63 -6.83 11.94
CA LEU A 62 7.99 -7.41 13.25
C LEU A 62 9.30 -6.85 13.81
N ASN A 63 9.98 -5.98 13.06
CA ASN A 63 11.07 -5.15 13.55
C ASN A 63 10.65 -3.68 13.76
N PHE A 64 9.36 -3.36 13.58
CA PHE A 64 8.77 -2.04 13.86
C PHE A 64 9.51 -0.87 13.19
N ARG A 65 9.91 -1.06 11.93
CA ARG A 65 10.70 -0.07 11.19
C ARG A 65 10.39 -0.02 9.70
N VAL A 66 10.88 1.02 9.03
CA VAL A 66 10.98 1.09 7.57
C VAL A 66 12.46 1.12 7.20
N GLN A 67 12.86 0.23 6.29
CA GLN A 67 14.19 0.22 5.70
C GLN A 67 14.20 0.84 4.31
N TYR A 68 15.22 1.64 4.04
CA TYR A 68 15.49 2.30 2.77
C TYR A 68 16.67 1.66 2.06
N PHE A 69 16.58 1.55 0.73
CA PHE A 69 17.60 1.01 -0.15
C PHE A 69 17.79 1.97 -1.33
N PRO A 70 18.96 2.64 -1.43
CA PRO A 70 19.22 3.54 -2.54
C PRO A 70 19.44 2.77 -3.85
N GLY A 71 18.91 3.29 -4.95
CA GLY A 71 19.23 2.87 -6.32
C GLY A 71 19.29 1.36 -6.53
N VAL A 72 18.13 0.74 -6.75
CA VAL A 72 17.96 -0.73 -6.85
C VAL A 72 18.84 -1.42 -7.92
N ASN A 73 19.35 -0.69 -8.92
CA ASN A 73 20.26 -1.25 -9.94
C ASN A 73 21.74 -1.26 -9.54
N SER A 74 22.11 -0.75 -8.36
CA SER A 74 23.52 -0.59 -7.99
C SER A 74 24.20 -1.85 -7.44
N GLY A 75 23.44 -2.89 -7.10
CA GLY A 75 23.99 -4.10 -6.46
C GLY A 75 24.51 -3.80 -5.05
N ASN A 76 24.06 -4.57 -4.05
CA ASN A 76 24.58 -4.53 -2.68
C ASN A 76 24.33 -3.24 -1.86
N GLY A 77 23.24 -2.51 -2.09
CA GLY A 77 22.84 -1.45 -1.16
C GLY A 77 22.49 -2.03 0.22
N THR A 78 23.25 -1.70 1.25
CA THR A 78 22.89 -2.03 2.65
C THR A 78 21.68 -1.19 3.06
N GLY A 79 20.62 -1.85 3.54
CA GLY A 79 19.42 -1.19 4.01
C GLY A 79 19.69 -0.32 5.23
N THR A 80 19.15 0.89 5.24
CA THR A 80 19.20 1.79 6.41
C THR A 80 17.81 1.98 6.98
N THR A 81 17.70 2.00 8.32
CA THR A 81 16.45 2.35 8.98
C THR A 81 16.18 3.83 8.80
N VAL A 82 15.05 4.18 8.18
CA VAL A 82 14.64 5.59 7.92
C VAL A 82 13.38 6.00 8.66
N ALA A 83 12.61 5.04 9.17
CA ALA A 83 11.54 5.30 10.12
C ALA A 83 11.58 4.23 11.21
N SER A 84 11.74 4.68 12.46
CA SER A 84 11.70 3.85 13.66
C SER A 84 11.43 4.76 14.86
N GLY A 85 11.06 4.16 16.00
CA GLY A 85 10.65 4.91 17.19
C GLY A 85 9.17 5.27 17.12
N GLY A 86 8.41 4.79 18.11
CA GLY A 86 6.96 4.99 18.19
C GLY A 86 6.12 4.20 17.18
N LEU A 87 6.70 3.26 16.41
CA LEU A 87 5.94 2.36 15.55
C LEU A 87 5.55 1.08 16.28
N GLY A 88 4.29 0.65 16.11
CA GLY A 88 3.91 -0.75 16.22
C GLY A 88 4.03 -1.46 14.86
N TYR A 89 3.10 -2.36 14.56
CA TYR A 89 3.06 -3.09 13.29
C TYR A 89 2.88 -2.13 12.11
N CYS A 90 3.97 -1.85 11.40
CA CYS A 90 4.04 -0.94 10.26
C CYS A 90 3.61 -1.63 8.96
N TYR A 91 2.42 -1.34 8.45
CA TYR A 91 1.87 -2.01 7.25
C TYR A 91 2.17 -1.21 5.97
N GLY A 92 1.15 -0.63 5.32
CA GLY A 92 1.34 0.18 4.13
C GLY A 92 2.15 1.43 4.44
N LEU A 93 2.92 1.86 3.45
CA LEU A 93 3.67 3.11 3.49
C LEU A 93 3.46 3.93 2.22
N TYR A 94 3.74 5.22 2.31
CA TYR A 94 3.84 6.14 1.18
C TYR A 94 4.99 7.10 1.45
N VAL A 95 5.80 7.40 0.44
CA VAL A 95 6.85 8.43 0.53
C VAL A 95 6.53 9.55 -0.44
N ASP A 96 6.34 10.76 0.08
CA ASP A 96 6.06 11.95 -0.73
C ASP A 96 7.30 12.46 -1.48
N ARG A 97 7.11 13.39 -2.42
CA ARG A 97 8.19 14.00 -3.23
C ARG A 97 9.20 14.78 -2.41
N ASN A 98 8.84 15.18 -1.19
CA ASN A 98 9.76 15.83 -0.27
C ASN A 98 10.56 14.81 0.56
N GLY A 99 10.24 13.51 0.46
CA GLY A 99 10.88 12.42 1.18
C GLY A 99 10.22 12.09 2.52
N SER A 100 9.07 12.70 2.86
CA SER A 100 8.38 12.35 4.10
C SER A 100 7.76 10.96 3.98
N ILE A 101 7.92 10.14 5.01
CA ILE A 101 7.45 8.76 5.04
C ILE A 101 6.19 8.69 5.89
N TYR A 102 5.07 8.33 5.27
CA TYR A 102 3.80 8.04 5.92
C TYR A 102 3.68 6.53 6.10
N VAL A 103 3.32 6.08 7.30
CA VAL A 103 3.27 4.66 7.65
C VAL A 103 1.97 4.37 8.40
N VAL A 104 1.26 3.33 7.97
CA VAL A 104 0.15 2.75 8.74
C VAL A 104 0.72 2.01 9.94
N ASP A 105 0.40 2.48 11.14
CA ASP A 105 0.71 1.82 12.40
C ASP A 105 -0.55 1.10 12.89
N GLN A 106 -0.66 -0.18 12.54
CA GLN A 106 -1.85 -0.99 12.78
C GLN A 106 -2.05 -1.30 14.27
N THR A 107 -0.97 -1.39 15.06
CA THR A 107 -1.06 -1.68 16.50
C THR A 107 -1.86 -0.60 17.22
N TYR A 108 -1.65 0.65 16.83
CA TYR A 108 -2.27 1.81 17.48
C TYR A 108 -3.35 2.48 16.62
N ASN A 109 -3.77 1.85 15.52
CA ASN A 109 -4.80 2.36 14.60
C ASN A 109 -4.56 3.83 14.21
N ARG A 110 -3.35 4.14 13.74
CA ARG A 110 -2.93 5.51 13.41
C ARG A 110 -2.05 5.56 12.17
N ILE A 111 -1.87 6.77 11.64
CA ILE A 111 -0.84 7.04 10.62
C ILE A 111 0.26 7.88 11.25
N MET A 112 1.48 7.39 11.13
CA MET A 112 2.70 8.08 11.54
C MET A 112 3.37 8.71 10.32
N LYS A 113 3.92 9.90 10.46
CA LYS A 113 4.71 10.62 9.46
C LYS A 113 6.11 10.85 10.02
N TYR A 114 7.12 10.53 9.21
CA TYR A 114 8.53 10.74 9.49
C TYR A 114 9.08 11.75 8.49
N SER A 115 9.78 12.78 8.97
CA SER A 115 10.52 13.69 8.09
C SER A 115 11.65 12.94 7.34
N PRO A 116 12.11 13.44 6.17
CA PRO A 116 13.15 12.78 5.37
C PRO A 116 14.48 12.61 6.11
N SER A 117 14.74 13.50 7.07
CA SER A 117 15.93 13.53 7.91
C SER A 117 15.52 13.51 9.38
N VAL A 118 15.05 12.37 9.87
CA VAL A 118 14.71 12.21 11.30
C VAL A 118 15.98 12.38 12.13
N SER A 119 16.02 13.45 12.91
CA SER A 119 17.12 13.75 13.83
C SER A 119 16.68 13.70 15.29
N THR A 120 15.39 13.92 15.54
CA THR A 120 14.77 14.02 16.86
C THR A 120 13.36 13.43 16.87
N THR A 121 12.76 13.26 18.05
CA THR A 121 11.37 12.79 18.17
C THR A 121 10.35 13.78 17.62
N SER A 122 10.67 15.08 17.54
CA SER A 122 9.80 16.08 16.90
C SER A 122 9.69 15.93 15.38
N ASP A 123 10.59 15.17 14.75
CA ASP A 123 10.52 14.80 13.33
C ASP A 123 9.55 13.64 13.07
N ILE A 124 8.91 13.12 14.13
CA ILE A 124 7.95 12.03 14.10
C ILE A 124 6.60 12.59 14.53
N GLN A 125 5.61 12.51 13.64
CA GLN A 125 4.29 13.08 13.85
C GLN A 125 3.22 12.01 13.70
N GLN A 126 2.31 11.94 14.65
CA GLN A 126 1.05 11.22 14.45
C GLN A 126 0.12 12.12 13.65
N VAL A 127 -0.15 11.79 12.39
CA VAL A 127 -0.93 12.64 11.49
C VAL A 127 -2.40 12.23 11.40
N VAL A 128 -2.73 10.97 11.69
CA VAL A 128 -4.13 10.53 11.79
C VAL A 128 -4.28 9.65 13.01
N ASN A 129 -5.27 9.98 13.86
CA ASN A 129 -5.67 9.21 15.05
C ASN A 129 -7.19 9.25 15.21
N ALA A 130 -7.88 8.88 14.13
CA ALA A 130 -9.32 8.87 14.04
C ALA A 130 -9.87 7.46 14.34
N GLN A 131 -11.19 7.28 14.27
CA GLN A 131 -11.84 5.96 14.32
C GLN A 131 -11.56 5.12 13.05
N ILE A 132 -10.29 4.86 12.77
CA ILE A 132 -9.83 3.84 11.83
C ILE A 132 -9.57 2.54 12.61
N ASN A 133 -9.69 1.40 11.95
CA ASN A 133 -9.61 0.09 12.58
C ASN A 133 -8.84 -0.91 11.71
N GLN A 134 -7.69 -1.35 12.23
CA GLN A 134 -6.83 -2.37 11.64
C GLN A 134 -6.47 -2.05 10.18
N SER A 135 -6.23 -0.77 9.89
CA SER A 135 -5.89 -0.31 8.54
C SER A 135 -4.65 -1.02 7.99
N ARG A 136 -4.60 -1.19 6.68
CA ARG A 136 -3.49 -1.89 5.99
C ARG A 136 -2.78 -1.07 4.94
N GLY A 137 -3.50 -0.23 4.21
CA GLY A 137 -2.96 0.55 3.10
C GLY A 137 -3.29 2.02 3.24
N LEU A 138 -2.41 2.86 2.70
CA LEU A 138 -2.63 4.30 2.60
C LEU A 138 -2.18 4.82 1.23
N TYR A 139 -2.72 5.97 0.84
CA TYR A 139 -2.26 6.75 -0.29
C TYR A 139 -2.31 8.23 0.07
N VAL A 140 -1.23 8.97 -0.22
CA VAL A 140 -1.21 10.43 -0.05
C VAL A 140 -1.39 11.07 -1.41
N ASN A 141 -2.41 11.92 -1.55
CA ASN A 141 -2.64 12.70 -2.76
C ASN A 141 -1.85 14.01 -2.70
N GLU A 142 -0.65 14.00 -3.23
CA GLU A 142 0.20 15.20 -3.24
C GLU A 142 -0.38 16.35 -4.08
N ASN A 143 -1.24 16.03 -5.06
CA ASN A 143 -1.80 17.03 -5.95
C ASN A 143 -2.91 17.87 -5.28
N ASP A 144 -3.44 17.44 -4.13
CA ASP A 144 -4.47 18.16 -3.36
C ASP A 144 -3.97 18.68 -2.01
N GLY A 145 -2.66 18.84 -1.86
CA GLY A 145 -2.05 19.33 -0.62
C GLY A 145 -1.81 18.24 0.43
N ASN A 146 -1.64 16.98 -0.01
CA ASN A 146 -1.36 15.79 0.82
C ASN A 146 -2.57 15.25 1.59
N SER A 147 -3.76 15.21 1.00
CA SER A 147 -4.86 14.44 1.62
C SER A 147 -4.48 12.97 1.73
N ILE A 148 -4.83 12.34 2.85
CA ILE A 148 -4.50 10.95 3.17
C ILE A 148 -5.74 10.09 2.98
N TYR A 149 -5.63 9.09 2.12
CA TYR A 149 -6.65 8.07 1.90
C TYR A 149 -6.20 6.79 2.61
N ILE A 150 -7.08 6.20 3.40
CA ILE A 150 -6.77 5.03 4.23
C ILE A 150 -7.75 3.92 3.90
N ALA A 151 -7.20 2.73 3.65
CA ALA A 151 -7.98 1.51 3.65
C ALA A 151 -8.29 1.14 5.10
N ASP A 152 -9.47 1.55 5.57
CA ASP A 152 -9.99 1.34 6.91
C ASP A 152 -10.58 -0.09 7.00
N THR A 153 -9.67 -1.07 7.00
CA THR A 153 -9.92 -2.46 6.62
C THR A 153 -11.07 -3.10 7.37
N LEU A 154 -11.06 -3.09 8.72
CA LEU A 154 -12.12 -3.74 9.50
C LEU A 154 -13.40 -2.92 9.64
N ASN A 155 -13.39 -1.66 9.20
CA ASN A 155 -14.61 -0.87 9.03
C ASN A 155 -15.16 -0.96 7.61
N HIS A 156 -14.49 -1.70 6.72
CA HIS A 156 -14.91 -2.02 5.35
C HIS A 156 -15.17 -0.78 4.48
N ARG A 157 -14.29 0.21 4.60
CA ARG A 157 -14.41 1.49 3.89
C ARG A 157 -13.06 2.09 3.53
N ILE A 158 -13.09 3.12 2.69
CA ILE A 158 -11.98 4.04 2.49
C ILE A 158 -12.32 5.37 3.16
N GLN A 159 -11.43 5.84 4.03
CA GLN A 159 -11.52 7.15 4.67
C GLN A 159 -10.57 8.14 3.98
N LYS A 160 -11.02 9.37 3.76
CA LYS A 160 -10.20 10.51 3.33
C LYS A 160 -10.03 11.48 4.49
N PHE A 161 -8.79 11.92 4.72
CA PHE A 161 -8.41 12.98 5.64
C PHE A 161 -7.76 14.10 4.86
N VAL A 162 -8.30 15.32 4.99
CA VAL A 162 -7.79 16.49 4.27
C VAL A 162 -6.73 17.17 5.13
N ASN A 163 -5.51 17.26 4.61
CA ASN A 163 -4.43 17.94 5.31
C ASN A 163 -4.76 19.43 5.55
N GLY A 164 -4.43 19.94 6.74
CA GLY A 164 -4.81 21.28 7.18
C GLY A 164 -6.20 21.39 7.84
N ASN A 165 -7.02 20.33 7.79
CA ASN A 165 -8.25 20.22 8.58
C ASN A 165 -7.99 19.44 9.89
N ASP A 166 -9.04 19.23 10.68
CA ASP A 166 -9.01 18.31 11.82
C ASP A 166 -8.85 16.85 11.33
N LEU A 167 -7.65 16.30 11.49
CA LEU A 167 -7.29 14.94 11.08
C LEU A 167 -7.79 13.85 12.05
N THR A 168 -8.57 14.21 13.08
CA THR A 168 -9.28 13.25 13.93
C THR A 168 -10.62 12.79 13.33
N ILE A 169 -11.11 13.50 12.30
CA ILE A 169 -12.37 13.19 11.61
C ILE A 169 -12.09 13.00 10.11
N GLY A 170 -12.34 11.80 9.60
CA GLY A 170 -12.22 11.49 8.18
C GLY A 170 -13.58 11.33 7.52
N THR A 171 -13.65 11.59 6.21
CA THR A 171 -14.85 11.39 5.40
C THR A 171 -14.79 10.03 4.71
N THR A 172 -15.87 9.25 4.80
CA THR A 172 -16.00 8.01 4.03
C THR A 172 -16.18 8.35 2.54
N VAL A 173 -15.26 7.89 1.70
CA VAL A 173 -15.25 8.15 0.25
C VAL A 173 -15.51 6.90 -0.59
N ALA A 174 -15.46 5.71 0.03
CA ALA A 174 -15.90 4.46 -0.57
C ALA A 174 -16.28 3.43 0.50
N GLY A 175 -17.24 2.55 0.18
CA GLY A 175 -17.78 1.55 1.11
C GLY A 175 -18.85 2.12 2.06
N VAL A 176 -19.42 1.23 2.87
CA VAL A 176 -20.41 1.57 3.92
C VAL A 176 -19.86 1.12 5.26
N THR A 177 -19.74 2.06 6.20
CA THR A 177 -19.12 1.82 7.51
C THR A 177 -19.76 0.63 8.24
N GLY A 178 -18.94 -0.35 8.61
CA GLY A 178 -19.35 -1.51 9.42
C GLY A 178 -20.27 -2.50 8.71
N GLN A 179 -20.46 -2.37 7.39
CA GLN A 179 -21.33 -3.23 6.59
C GLN A 179 -20.51 -3.91 5.48
N PRO A 180 -19.83 -5.04 5.77
CA PRO A 180 -19.14 -5.78 4.74
C PRO A 180 -20.13 -6.33 3.72
N GLY A 181 -19.76 -6.34 2.45
CA GLY A 181 -20.60 -6.93 1.41
C GLY A 181 -19.99 -6.80 0.02
N SER A 182 -20.66 -7.42 -0.96
CA SER A 182 -20.21 -7.48 -2.36
C SER A 182 -21.02 -6.58 -3.29
N ASN A 183 -22.02 -5.84 -2.79
CA ASN A 183 -22.76 -4.86 -3.57
C ASN A 183 -21.82 -3.76 -4.10
N ALA A 184 -22.27 -3.01 -5.11
CA ALA A 184 -21.46 -1.99 -5.77
C ALA A 184 -21.00 -0.87 -4.82
N ASN A 185 -21.80 -0.54 -3.81
CA ASN A 185 -21.48 0.46 -2.78
C ASN A 185 -20.78 -0.12 -1.53
N GLN A 186 -20.60 -1.44 -1.46
CA GLN A 186 -20.00 -2.12 -0.31
C GLN A 186 -18.59 -2.62 -0.64
N LEU A 187 -17.78 -2.72 0.40
CA LEU A 187 -16.45 -3.33 0.38
C LEU A 187 -16.41 -4.40 1.47
N ALA A 188 -15.45 -5.30 1.41
CA ALA A 188 -15.15 -6.30 2.42
C ALA A 188 -13.64 -6.38 2.63
N ASN A 189 -13.20 -5.88 3.79
CA ASN A 189 -11.79 -5.84 4.21
C ASN A 189 -10.84 -5.23 3.16
N PRO A 190 -11.06 -3.99 2.69
CA PRO A 190 -10.16 -3.39 1.72
C PRO A 190 -8.76 -3.25 2.29
N SER A 191 -7.73 -3.59 1.50
CA SER A 191 -6.33 -3.56 1.96
C SER A 191 -5.49 -2.45 1.35
N ALA A 192 -5.89 -1.93 0.19
CA ALA A 192 -5.14 -0.92 -0.55
C ALA A 192 -6.08 0.01 -1.29
N VAL A 193 -5.63 1.26 -1.45
CA VAL A 193 -6.26 2.29 -2.27
C VAL A 193 -5.17 3.05 -3.01
N ILE A 194 -5.40 3.37 -4.28
CA ILE A 194 -4.59 4.30 -5.07
C ILE A 194 -5.52 5.20 -5.88
N ILE A 195 -5.00 6.34 -6.34
CA ILE A 195 -5.80 7.34 -7.06
C ILE A 195 -5.14 7.66 -8.40
N ASP A 196 -5.94 7.72 -9.47
CA ASP A 196 -5.47 8.18 -10.77
C ASP A 196 -5.47 9.71 -10.90
N LYS A 197 -4.98 10.22 -12.04
CA LYS A 197 -4.89 11.66 -12.30
C LYS A 197 -6.27 12.36 -12.37
N GLN A 198 -7.34 11.60 -12.58
CA GLN A 198 -8.71 12.09 -12.64
C GLN A 198 -9.40 12.03 -11.27
N GLY A 199 -8.71 11.51 -10.24
CA GLY A 199 -9.25 11.38 -8.89
C GLY A 199 -10.05 10.10 -8.66
N ASN A 200 -10.07 9.15 -9.60
CA ASN A 200 -10.74 7.87 -9.39
C ASN A 200 -9.93 7.03 -8.41
N LEU A 201 -10.62 6.43 -7.44
CA LEU A 201 -10.03 5.50 -6.47
C LEU A 201 -10.05 4.09 -7.07
N TYR A 202 -8.92 3.39 -7.00
CA TYR A 202 -8.83 1.96 -7.24
C TYR A 202 -8.55 1.28 -5.92
N ILE A 203 -9.40 0.32 -5.56
CA ILE A 203 -9.45 -0.27 -4.22
C ILE A 203 -9.30 -1.78 -4.35
N ALA A 204 -8.36 -2.34 -3.60
CA ALA A 204 -8.25 -3.79 -3.45
C ALA A 204 -9.29 -4.22 -2.42
N ASP A 205 -10.42 -4.74 -2.92
CA ASP A 205 -11.53 -5.23 -2.12
C ASP A 205 -11.26 -6.69 -1.76
N THR A 206 -10.32 -6.89 -0.84
CA THR A 206 -9.56 -8.14 -0.67
C THR A 206 -10.42 -9.36 -0.38
N SER A 207 -11.39 -9.26 0.54
CA SER A 207 -12.25 -10.41 0.87
C SER A 207 -13.25 -10.73 -0.24
N ASN A 208 -13.53 -9.77 -1.12
CA ASN A 208 -14.34 -9.98 -2.32
C ASN A 208 -13.49 -10.35 -3.55
N SER A 209 -12.17 -10.53 -3.42
CA SER A 209 -11.30 -10.97 -4.52
C SER A 209 -11.48 -10.16 -5.82
N ARG A 210 -11.60 -8.83 -5.68
CA ARG A 210 -11.83 -7.92 -6.80
C ARG A 210 -11.13 -6.58 -6.61
N ILE A 211 -10.97 -5.84 -7.70
CA ILE A 211 -10.57 -4.43 -7.69
C ILE A 211 -11.78 -3.58 -8.06
N GLN A 212 -12.12 -2.62 -7.19
CA GLN A 212 -13.20 -1.66 -7.42
C GLN A 212 -12.62 -0.32 -7.85
N LYS A 213 -13.17 0.28 -8.92
CA LYS A 213 -12.95 1.68 -9.29
C LYS A 213 -14.13 2.52 -8.82
N TRP A 214 -13.87 3.57 -8.05
CA TRP A 214 -14.86 4.54 -7.59
C TRP A 214 -14.51 5.91 -8.17
N SER A 215 -15.42 6.49 -8.94
CA SER A 215 -15.24 7.85 -9.45
C SER A 215 -15.51 8.88 -8.35
N PRO A 216 -14.89 10.07 -8.41
CA PRO A 216 -15.19 11.15 -7.45
C PRO A 216 -16.69 11.41 -7.34
N ASN A 217 -17.15 11.66 -6.10
CA ASN A 217 -18.55 12.01 -5.80
C ASN A 217 -19.59 10.94 -6.17
N THR A 218 -19.18 9.69 -6.34
CA THR A 218 -20.10 8.55 -6.53
C THR A 218 -20.27 7.75 -5.24
N PHE A 219 -21.39 7.04 -5.14
CA PHE A 219 -21.70 6.17 -3.98
C PHE A 219 -21.47 4.69 -4.26
N PHE A 220 -21.01 4.33 -5.46
CA PHE A 220 -20.82 2.95 -5.87
C PHE A 220 -19.60 2.81 -6.77
N GLY A 221 -18.97 1.64 -6.72
CA GLY A 221 -17.86 1.28 -7.57
C GLY A 221 -18.26 0.38 -8.72
N ILE A 222 -17.38 0.33 -9.72
CA ILE A 222 -17.40 -0.65 -10.80
C ILE A 222 -16.25 -1.63 -10.61
N THR A 223 -16.49 -2.91 -10.83
CA THR A 223 -15.43 -3.92 -10.79
C THR A 223 -14.61 -3.81 -12.07
N VAL A 224 -13.30 -3.58 -11.92
CA VAL A 224 -12.35 -3.42 -13.04
C VAL A 224 -11.39 -4.60 -13.20
N ALA A 225 -11.28 -5.46 -12.18
CA ALA A 225 -10.52 -6.70 -12.22
C ALA A 225 -11.02 -7.68 -11.14
N GLY A 226 -10.81 -8.98 -11.35
CA GLY A 226 -11.39 -10.04 -10.51
C GLY A 226 -12.86 -10.32 -10.83
N SER A 227 -13.51 -11.15 -10.02
CA SER A 227 -14.87 -11.58 -10.29
C SER A 227 -15.93 -10.55 -9.86
N GLN A 228 -17.02 -10.49 -10.61
CA GLN A 228 -18.23 -9.81 -10.15
C GLN A 228 -18.89 -10.67 -9.06
N GLY A 229 -18.98 -10.14 -7.84
CA GLY A 229 -19.77 -10.76 -6.77
C GLY A 229 -19.00 -11.61 -5.75
N GLY A 230 -17.66 -11.60 -5.73
CA GLY A 230 -16.90 -12.20 -4.62
C GLY A 230 -16.53 -13.66 -4.77
N ILE A 231 -16.70 -14.26 -5.95
CA ILE A 231 -16.29 -15.66 -6.19
C ILE A 231 -14.85 -15.67 -6.68
N ALA A 232 -13.90 -16.18 -5.90
CA ALA A 232 -12.55 -16.42 -6.42
C ALA A 232 -12.66 -17.36 -7.63
N GLY A 233 -12.37 -16.88 -8.83
CA GLY A 233 -12.44 -17.73 -10.01
C GLY A 233 -11.10 -18.40 -10.31
N THR A 234 -11.10 -19.26 -11.32
CA THR A 234 -10.00 -20.16 -11.69
C THR A 234 -9.35 -19.80 -13.02
N THR A 235 -9.70 -18.64 -13.59
CA THR A 235 -9.20 -18.15 -14.88
C THR A 235 -8.09 -17.12 -14.68
N ALA A 236 -7.39 -16.78 -15.76
CA ALA A 236 -6.27 -15.82 -15.74
C ALA A 236 -6.65 -14.42 -15.18
N VAL A 237 -7.94 -14.07 -15.18
CA VAL A 237 -8.45 -12.76 -14.72
C VAL A 237 -8.95 -12.75 -13.28
N ASP A 238 -9.07 -13.92 -12.65
CA ASP A 238 -9.58 -14.03 -11.29
C ASP A 238 -8.52 -13.68 -10.26
N LEU A 239 -8.94 -13.00 -9.19
CA LEU A 239 -8.05 -12.64 -8.09
C LEU A 239 -8.36 -13.53 -6.87
N ASN A 240 -7.40 -13.63 -5.97
CA ASN A 240 -7.51 -14.27 -4.67
C ASN A 240 -6.73 -13.43 -3.66
N GLN A 241 -7.47 -12.77 -2.76
CA GLN A 241 -6.90 -11.85 -1.77
C GLN A 241 -5.94 -10.82 -2.39
N PRO A 242 -6.38 -9.97 -3.33
CA PRO A 242 -5.54 -8.88 -3.82
C PRO A 242 -5.20 -7.95 -2.66
N ARG A 243 -3.91 -7.69 -2.43
CA ARG A 243 -3.45 -6.89 -1.28
C ARG A 243 -2.94 -5.51 -1.63
N ALA A 244 -2.44 -5.33 -2.85
CA ALA A 244 -1.77 -4.11 -3.26
C ALA A 244 -2.01 -3.75 -4.71
N LEU A 245 -1.86 -2.46 -5.01
CA LEU A 245 -2.15 -1.88 -6.31
C LEU A 245 -1.09 -0.88 -6.72
N ALA A 246 -0.77 -0.85 -8.00
CA ALA A 246 0.02 0.22 -8.61
C ALA A 246 -0.49 0.56 -9.99
N LEU A 247 -0.47 1.84 -10.36
CA LEU A 247 -0.75 2.29 -11.72
C LEU A 247 0.56 2.64 -12.43
N ASN A 248 0.60 2.42 -13.74
CA ASN A 248 1.65 3.00 -14.57
C ASN A 248 1.48 4.52 -14.72
N GLU A 249 2.46 5.19 -15.32
CA GLU A 249 2.47 6.66 -15.45
C GLU A 249 1.30 7.24 -16.25
N THR A 250 0.77 6.45 -17.18
CA THR A 250 -0.40 6.81 -17.98
C THR A 250 -1.72 6.59 -17.25
N GLY A 251 -1.74 5.79 -16.17
CA GLY A 251 -2.97 5.33 -15.52
C GLY A 251 -3.71 4.22 -16.27
N LEU A 252 -3.15 3.70 -17.37
CA LEU A 252 -3.78 2.68 -18.21
C LEU A 252 -3.47 1.25 -17.77
N LEU A 253 -2.34 1.01 -17.10
CA LEU A 253 -2.00 -0.33 -16.61
C LEU A 253 -2.10 -0.36 -15.09
N LEU A 254 -2.89 -1.29 -14.58
CA LEU A 254 -3.01 -1.63 -13.17
C LEU A 254 -2.22 -2.90 -12.88
N TYR A 255 -1.33 -2.85 -11.90
CA TYR A 255 -0.64 -3.99 -11.33
C TYR A 255 -1.27 -4.35 -9.99
N VAL A 256 -1.54 -5.64 -9.77
CA VAL A 256 -2.23 -6.16 -8.58
C VAL A 256 -1.40 -7.26 -7.95
N ALA A 257 -1.00 -7.07 -6.69
CA ALA A 257 -0.42 -8.15 -5.90
C ALA A 257 -1.52 -9.15 -5.51
N ASP A 258 -1.65 -10.22 -6.29
CA ASP A 258 -2.65 -11.26 -6.15
C ASP A 258 -2.17 -12.31 -5.14
N SER A 259 -2.15 -11.91 -3.87
CA SER A 259 -1.34 -12.56 -2.83
C SER A 259 -1.79 -13.97 -2.48
N GLY A 260 -3.06 -14.32 -2.67
CA GLY A 260 -3.53 -15.69 -2.49
C GLY A 260 -3.21 -16.60 -3.67
N ASN A 261 -2.82 -16.02 -4.82
CA ASN A 261 -2.36 -16.73 -6.01
C ASN A 261 -0.87 -16.53 -6.26
N ASP A 262 -0.12 -16.00 -5.29
CA ASP A 262 1.34 -16.05 -5.35
C ASP A 262 1.94 -15.34 -6.57
N CYS A 263 1.28 -14.29 -7.05
CA CYS A 263 1.71 -13.61 -8.26
C CYS A 263 1.37 -12.12 -8.27
N VAL A 264 1.91 -11.42 -9.27
CA VAL A 264 1.42 -10.09 -9.64
C VAL A 264 0.76 -10.17 -11.00
N LYS A 265 -0.50 -9.72 -11.06
CA LYS A 265 -1.28 -9.64 -12.29
C LYS A 265 -1.32 -8.22 -12.82
N MET A 266 -1.42 -8.08 -14.14
CA MET A 266 -1.48 -6.80 -14.83
C MET A 266 -2.77 -6.73 -15.64
N PHE A 267 -3.47 -5.60 -15.54
CA PHE A 267 -4.74 -5.35 -16.21
C PHE A 267 -4.64 -4.04 -17.00
N LEU A 268 -5.13 -4.06 -18.24
CA LEU A 268 -5.36 -2.85 -19.02
C LEU A 268 -6.70 -2.25 -18.59
N LEU A 269 -6.68 -0.98 -18.21
CA LEU A 269 -7.85 -0.21 -17.85
C LEU A 269 -8.38 0.49 -19.11
N ASN A 270 -9.70 0.38 -19.31
CA ASN A 270 -10.43 1.02 -20.40
C ASN A 270 -10.96 2.41 -19.99
#